data_AF-A0A7W0XD62-F1
#
_entry.id   AF-A0A7W0XD62-F1
#
_cell.length_a   1.000
_cell.length_b   1.000
_cell.length_c   1.000
_cell.angle_alpha   90.00
_cell.angle_beta   90.00
_cell.angle_gamma   90.00
#
_symmetry.space_group_name_H-M   'P 1'
#
loop_
_entity.id
_entity.type
_entity.pdbx_description
1 polymer ?
#
loop_
_entity_poly.entity_id
_entity_poly.type
_entity_poly.pdbx_seq_one_letter_code
_entity_poly.pdbx_strand_id
1 'polypeptide(L)' 'VPKGELNWKNPILWLIFPLIYLPYTLIRGAVSNQYPYPFVDVSQHGYSTVLFNGVMLIVGFFVMGEIFGELIN' A
#
# COMPACT_ATOMS: atom_id res chain seq x y z
N VAL A 1 34.68 -0.09 -0.82
CA VAL A 1 33.49 -0.92 -1.11
C VAL A 1 32.64 -0.17 -2.11
N PRO A 2 32.40 -0.70 -3.34
CA PRO A 2 31.47 -0.04 -4.25
C PRO A 2 30.10 -0.10 -3.58
N LYS A 3 29.55 1.06 -3.25
CA LYS A 3 28.18 1.15 -2.71
C LYS A 3 27.29 0.68 -3.85
N GLY A 4 26.74 -0.52 -3.71
CA GLY A 4 25.80 -1.07 -4.69
C GLY A 4 24.82 0.03 -5.06
N GLU A 5 24.65 0.25 -6.35
CA GLU A 5 23.71 1.21 -6.91
C GLU A 5 22.33 0.84 -6.37
N LEU A 6 21.97 1.42 -5.22
CA LEU A 6 20.61 1.43 -4.72
C LEU A 6 19.86 2.19 -5.80
N ASN A 7 19.28 1.44 -6.72
CA ASN A 7 18.49 1.98 -7.78
C ASN A 7 17.16 2.40 -7.13
N TRP A 8 17.19 3.55 -6.43
CA TRP A 8 16.05 4.20 -5.79
C TRP A 8 14.89 4.45 -6.77
N LYS A 9 15.14 4.26 -8.07
CA LYS A 9 14.24 4.39 -9.21
C LYS A 9 13.26 3.24 -9.41
N ASN A 10 13.05 2.34 -8.45
CA ASN A 10 12.08 1.26 -8.63
C ASN A 10 10.75 1.64 -7.92
N PRO A 11 9.79 2.28 -8.60
CA PRO A 11 8.45 2.55 -8.04
C PRO A 11 7.75 1.26 -7.59
N ILE A 12 8.14 0.11 -8.15
CA ILE A 12 7.72 -1.23 -7.71
C ILE A 12 8.09 -1.50 -6.24
N LEU A 13 9.23 -1.01 -5.75
CA LEU A 13 9.65 -1.19 -4.35
C LEU A 13 8.73 -0.45 -3.38
N TRP A 14 8.17 0.68 -3.80
CA TRP A 14 7.18 1.43 -3.00
C TRP A 14 5.83 0.72 -2.93
N LEU A 15 5.47 -0.05 -3.96
CA LEU A 15 4.25 -0.84 -4.00
C LEU A 15 4.29 -2.10 -3.13
N ILE A 16 5.48 -2.63 -2.80
CA ILE A 16 5.62 -3.81 -1.94
C ILE A 16 4.93 -3.60 -0.60
N PHE A 17 5.07 -2.41 -0.01
CA PHE A 17 4.49 -2.11 1.29
C PHE A 17 2.95 -2.20 1.28
N PRO A 18 2.21 -1.42 0.47
CA PRO A 18 0.75 -1.53 0.43
C PRO A 18 0.30 -2.91 -0.06
N LEU A 19 0.99 -3.56 -1.00
CA LEU A 19 0.60 -4.89 -1.50
C LEU A 19 0.67 -5.99 -0.44
N ILE A 20 1.62 -5.92 0.49
CA ILE A 20 1.73 -6.90 1.58
C ILE A 20 0.85 -6.51 2.77
N TYR A 21 0.85 -5.23 3.12
CA TYR A 21 0.22 -4.76 4.34
C TYR A 21 -1.31 -4.75 4.26
N LEU A 22 -1.92 -4.41 3.11
CA LEU A 22 -3.38 -4.42 2.94
C LEU A 22 -3.97 -5.83 3.15
N PRO A 23 -3.53 -6.88 2.43
CA PRO A 23 -4.06 -8.23 2.64
C PRO A 23 -3.86 -8.69 4.08
N TYR A 24 -2.69 -8.41 4.67
CA TYR A 24 -2.42 -8.74 6.07
C TYR A 24 -3.43 -8.10 7.02
N THR A 25 -3.70 -6.80 6.86
CA THR A 25 -4.67 -6.09 7.72
C THR A 25 -6.09 -6.56 7.51
N LEU A 26 -6.50 -6.89 6.29
CA LEU A 26 -7.80 -7.45 6.00
C LEU A 26 -7.99 -8.85 6.60
N ILE A 27 -6.98 -9.73 6.47
CA ILE A 27 -7.01 -11.08 7.07
C ILE A 27 -7.05 -10.98 8.59
N ARG A 28 -6.16 -10.18 9.20
CA ARG A 28 -6.14 -9.96 10.64
C ARG A 28 -7.47 -9.39 11.14
N GLY A 29 -8.00 -8.39 10.44
CA GLY A 29 -9.28 -7.76 10.77
C GLY A 29 -10.45 -8.73 10.66
N ALA A 30 -10.48 -9.59 9.64
CA ALA A 30 -11.50 -10.64 9.52
C ALA A 30 -11.44 -11.69 10.65
N VAL A 31 -10.23 -12.01 11.15
CA VAL A 31 -10.06 -12.97 12.25
C VAL A 31 -10.36 -12.35 13.61
N SER A 32 -9.94 -11.11 13.84
CA SER A 32 -10.01 -10.45 15.16
C SER A 32 -11.18 -9.47 15.31
N ASN A 33 -11.93 -9.18 14.24
CA ASN A 33 -12.88 -8.08 14.13
C ASN A 33 -12.33 -6.72 14.58
N GLN A 34 -11.01 -6.55 14.51
CA GLN A 34 -10.31 -5.32 14.87
C GLN A 34 -9.45 -4.87 13.70
N TYR A 35 -9.91 -3.81 13.05
CA TYR A 35 -9.20 -3.14 11.98
C TYR A 35 -8.37 -1.98 12.57
N PRO A 36 -7.08 -1.87 12.22
CA PRO A 36 -6.24 -0.80 12.75
C PRO A 36 -6.58 0.58 12.18
N TYR A 37 -7.26 0.62 11.03
CA TYR A 37 -7.67 1.87 10.39
C TYR A 37 -9.14 1.82 9.92
N PRO A 38 -9.88 2.93 10.04
CA PRO A 38 -11.31 2.96 9.68
C PRO A 38 -11.56 2.76 8.19
N PHE A 39 -10.63 3.16 7.31
CA PHE A 39 -10.79 3.02 5.86
C PHE A 39 -10.67 1.57 5.35
N VAL A 40 -10.09 0.66 6.15
CA VAL A 40 -10.10 -0.79 5.88
C VAL A 40 -11.12 -1.55 6.73
N ASP A 41 -11.93 -0.83 7.52
CA ASP A 41 -12.92 -1.46 8.38
C ASP A 41 -14.12 -1.93 7.57
N VAL A 42 -14.13 -3.24 7.33
CA VAL A 42 -15.17 -3.94 6.57
C VAL A 42 -16.48 -3.99 7.37
N SER A 43 -16.42 -3.96 8.70
CA SER A 43 -17.62 -3.96 9.55
C SER A 43 -18.40 -2.65 9.44
N GLN A 44 -17.69 -1.54 9.20
CA GLN A 44 -18.30 -0.22 9.04
C GLN A 44 -18.71 0.07 7.58
N HIS A 45 -17.87 -0.30 6.60
CA HIS A 45 -18.03 0.15 5.21
C HIS A 45 -18.35 -0.95 4.20
N GLY A 46 -18.27 -2.22 4.60
CA GLY A 46 -18.41 -3.38 3.73
C GLY A 46 -17.22 -3.63 2.81
N TYR A 47 -17.16 -4.82 2.21
CA TYR A 47 -16.02 -5.25 1.39
C TYR A 47 -15.82 -4.40 0.13
N SER A 48 -16.91 -3.94 -0.50
CA SER A 48 -16.83 -3.16 -1.74
C SER A 48 -16.06 -1.84 -1.53
N THR A 49 -16.46 -1.08 -0.50
CA THR A 49 -15.83 0.21 -0.15
C THR A 49 -14.38 0.01 0.29
N VAL A 50 -14.11 -1.01 1.10
CA VAL A 50 -12.75 -1.31 1.57
C VAL A 50 -11.82 -1.72 0.43
N LEU A 51 -12.30 -2.51 -0.54
CA LEU A 51 -11.54 -2.85 -1.73
C LEU A 51 -11.25 -1.61 -2.58
N PHE A 52 -12.24 -0.73 -2.77
CA PHE A 52 -12.06 0.53 -3.47
C PHE A 52 -11.01 1.43 -2.79
N ASN A 53 -11.09 1.58 -1.47
CA ASN A 53 -10.09 2.30 -0.67
C ASN A 53 -8.69 1.69 -0.83
N GLY A 54 -8.59 0.36 -0.84
CA GLY A 54 -7.33 -0.35 -1.06
C GLY A 54 -6.72 -0.07 -2.44
N VAL A 55 -7.54 -0.05 -3.50
CA VAL A 55 -7.10 0.32 -4.85
C VAL A 55 -6.60 1.77 -4.89
N MET A 56 -7.35 2.70 -4.29
CA MET A 56 -6.95 4.11 -4.21
C MET A 56 -5.62 4.29 -3.47
N LEU A 57 -5.38 3.52 -2.40
CA LEU A 57 -4.11 3.51 -1.68
C LEU A 57 -2.96 3.04 -2.59
N ILE A 58 -3.14 1.92 -3.30
CA ILE A 58 -2.14 1.36 -4.22
C ILE A 58 -1.81 2.36 -5.33
N VAL A 59 -2.83 2.96 -5.94
CA VAL A 59 -2.65 3.99 -6.99
C VAL A 59 -1.91 5.20 -6.44
N GLY A 60 -2.26 5.68 -5.25
CA GLY A 60 -1.57 6.80 -4.60
C GLY A 60 -0.08 6.51 -4.36
N PHE A 61 0.25 5.31 -3.86
CA PHE A 61 1.63 4.89 -3.68
C PHE A 61 2.40 4.75 -5.01
N PHE A 62 1.74 4.25 -6.06
CA PHE A 62 2.33 4.16 -7.39
C PHE A 62 2.66 5.54 -7.94
N VAL A 63 1.68 6.46 -7.95
CA VAL A 63 1.86 7.83 -8.41
C VAL A 63 2.96 8.55 -7.62
N MET A 64 2.99 8.38 -6.30
CA MET A 64 4.04 8.99 -5.47
C MET A 64 5.43 8.39 -5.78
N GLY A 65 5.49 7.08 -6.05
CA GLY A 65 6.72 6.39 -6.47
C GLY A 65 7.25 6.90 -7.81
N GLU A 66 6.36 7.13 -8.79
CA GLU A 66 6.72 7.71 -10.09
C GLU A 66 7.21 9.16 -9.94
N ILE A 67 6.47 10.02 -9.23
CA ILE A 67 6.86 11.42 -8.96
C ILE A 67 8.23 11.48 -8.29
N PHE A 68 8.45 10.63 -7.28
CA PHE A 68 9.73 10.59 -6.58
C PHE A 68 10.84 10.08 -7.50
N GLY A 69 10.56 9.10 -8.35
CA GLY A 69 11.51 8.61 -9.37
C GLY A 69 11.89 9.66 -10.41
N GLU A 70 10.96 10.53 -10.82
CA GLU A 70 11.22 11.67 -11.69
C GLU A 70 12.06 12.75 -11.00
N LEU A 71 11.78 13.07 -9.73
CA LEU A 71 12.49 14.11 -8.98
C LEU A 71 13.98 13.81 -8.70
N ILE A 72 14.37 12.54 -8.69
CA ILE A 72 15.75 12.09 -8.40
C ILE A 72 16.57 11.86 -9.68
N ASN A 73 15.95 11.97 -10.86
CA ASN A 73 16.61 11.91 -12.17
C ASN A 73 17.15 13.28 -12.60
#